data_AF-A1SB88-F1
#
_entry.id   AF-A1SB88-F1
#
_cell.length_a   1.000
_cell.length_b   1.000
_cell.length_c   1.000
_cell.angle_alpha   90.00
_cell.angle_beta   90.00
_cell.angle_gamma   90.00
#
_symmetry.space_group_name_H-M   'P 1'
#
loop_
_entity.id
_entity.type
_entity.pdbx_description
1 polymer ?
#
loop_
_entity_poly.entity_id
_entity_poly.type
_entity_poly.pdbx_seq_one_letter_code
_entity_poly.pdbx_strand_id
1 'polypeptide(L)'
;MKNQEHAQDEDSLSMESLEAALLGEGDWLHVQETVKLLLLSMAQIELTLTDGDYNVTGLGQQFTDMASHLRQVNLYLANQPDTPKDIIKHGIMLETEIDKGVVAFQFYDRLSQRLQHVVTGLALTEDLLCDDKKRLQGEEWLRVQKQIKSTYSLECERKMFDLVLQGMPLHEALALYRDEHLYRKDDIELF
;
A
#
# COMPACT_ATOMS: atom_id res chain seq x y z
N MET A 1 -23.02 -66.62 17.13
CA MET A 1 -23.48 -65.29 16.63
C MET A 1 -22.78 -64.23 17.46
N LYS A 2 -22.34 -63.15 16.82
CA LYS A 2 -21.46 -62.06 17.32
C LYS A 2 -19.97 -62.28 17.06
N ASN A 3 -19.57 -61.88 15.85
CA ASN A 3 -18.32 -61.14 15.59
C ASN A 3 -18.29 -60.80 14.09
N GLN A 4 -19.02 -59.75 13.70
CA GLN A 4 -18.94 -59.22 12.33
C GLN A 4 -19.29 -57.73 12.19
N GLU A 5 -19.31 -56.95 13.27
CA GLU A 5 -19.71 -55.52 13.27
C GLU A 5 -18.57 -54.55 13.62
N HIS A 6 -17.30 -54.99 13.65
CA HIS A 6 -16.18 -54.14 14.09
C HIS A 6 -15.21 -53.70 12.99
N ALA A 7 -15.48 -54.02 11.72
CA ALA A 7 -14.57 -53.71 10.62
C ALA A 7 -15.03 -52.53 9.73
N GLN A 8 -16.23 -51.97 9.94
CA GLN A 8 -16.77 -50.88 9.10
C GLN A 8 -16.56 -49.47 9.68
N ASP A 9 -16.24 -49.34 10.98
CA ASP A 9 -16.06 -48.03 11.63
C ASP A 9 -14.61 -47.51 11.60
N GLU A 10 -13.59 -48.37 11.46
CA GLU A 10 -12.19 -47.91 11.37
C GLU A 10 -11.81 -47.41 9.96
N ASP A 11 -12.39 -47.99 8.91
CA ASP A 11 -12.08 -47.64 7.52
C ASP A 11 -12.75 -46.32 7.11
N SER A 12 -13.95 -46.03 7.64
CA SER A 12 -14.70 -44.78 7.40
C SER A 12 -14.03 -43.55 8.02
N LEU A 13 -13.50 -43.67 9.26
CA LEU A 13 -12.73 -42.61 9.92
C LEU A 13 -11.43 -42.27 9.18
N SER A 14 -10.79 -43.26 8.55
CA SER A 14 -9.56 -43.06 7.77
C SER A 14 -9.82 -42.33 6.45
N MET A 15 -10.97 -42.58 5.85
CA MET A 15 -11.35 -42.04 4.55
C MET A 15 -11.86 -40.60 4.68
N GLU A 16 -12.67 -40.29 5.71
CA GLU A 16 -13.09 -38.92 6.03
C GLU A 16 -11.89 -38.02 6.42
N SER A 17 -10.91 -38.57 7.15
CA SER A 17 -9.69 -37.83 7.51
C SER A 17 -8.74 -37.61 6.32
N LEU A 18 -8.65 -38.58 5.39
CA LEU A 18 -7.96 -38.39 4.12
C LEU A 18 -8.67 -37.36 3.24
N GLU A 19 -10.00 -37.40 3.17
CA GLU A 19 -10.82 -36.51 2.34
C GLU A 19 -10.79 -35.07 2.91
N ALA A 20 -10.79 -34.90 4.24
CA ALA A 20 -10.56 -33.61 4.88
C ALA A 20 -9.13 -33.06 4.66
N ALA A 21 -8.12 -33.93 4.62
CA ALA A 21 -6.75 -33.55 4.28
C ALA A 21 -6.61 -33.17 2.79
N LEU A 22 -7.22 -33.93 1.89
CA LEU A 22 -7.23 -33.69 0.44
C LEU A 22 -8.04 -32.44 0.04
N LEU A 23 -9.20 -32.21 0.68
CA LEU A 23 -10.00 -31.00 0.51
C LEU A 23 -9.26 -29.78 1.08
N GLY A 24 -8.52 -29.94 2.17
CA GLY A 24 -7.67 -28.91 2.74
C GLY A 24 -6.50 -28.53 1.82
N GLU A 25 -5.78 -29.50 1.25
CA GLU A 25 -4.64 -29.24 0.36
C GLU A 25 -5.04 -28.56 -0.96
N GLY A 26 -6.20 -28.93 -1.53
CA GLY A 26 -6.71 -28.33 -2.76
C GLY A 26 -7.12 -26.86 -2.61
N ASP A 27 -7.72 -26.49 -1.48
CA ASP A 27 -8.11 -25.11 -1.18
C ASP A 27 -6.88 -24.19 -1.07
N TRP A 28 -5.82 -24.65 -0.41
CA TRP A 28 -4.60 -23.85 -0.26
C TRP A 28 -3.82 -23.67 -1.56
N LEU A 29 -3.88 -24.64 -2.47
CA LEU A 29 -3.28 -24.50 -3.80
C LEU A 29 -3.91 -23.34 -4.57
N HIS A 30 -5.25 -23.26 -4.59
CA HIS A 30 -5.95 -22.18 -5.29
C HIS A 30 -5.73 -20.82 -4.63
N VAL A 31 -5.65 -20.77 -3.29
CA VAL A 31 -5.29 -19.55 -2.55
C VAL A 31 -3.87 -19.09 -2.92
N GLN A 32 -2.90 -20.00 -2.92
CA GLN A 32 -1.52 -19.71 -3.28
C GLN A 32 -1.41 -19.19 -4.72
N GLU A 33 -2.03 -19.87 -5.70
CA GLU A 33 -2.02 -19.45 -7.10
C GLU A 33 -2.70 -18.08 -7.28
N THR A 34 -3.78 -17.81 -6.55
CA THR A 34 -4.44 -16.49 -6.58
C THR A 34 -3.52 -15.40 -6.05
N VAL A 35 -2.82 -15.63 -4.94
CA VAL A 35 -1.86 -14.67 -4.38
C VAL A 35 -0.70 -14.43 -5.35
N LYS A 36 -0.17 -15.46 -6.02
CA LYS A 36 0.86 -15.30 -7.07
C LYS A 36 0.37 -14.44 -8.23
N LEU A 37 -0.87 -14.65 -8.70
CA LEU A 37 -1.45 -13.84 -9.77
C LEU A 37 -1.64 -12.37 -9.35
N LEU A 38 -2.04 -12.12 -8.10
CA LEU A 38 -2.11 -10.76 -7.54
C LEU A 38 -0.72 -10.12 -7.45
N LEU A 39 0.29 -10.86 -6.97
CA LEU A 39 1.67 -10.38 -6.91
C LEU A 39 2.20 -10.04 -8.30
N LEU A 40 1.96 -10.89 -9.30
CA LEU A 40 2.34 -10.64 -10.69
C LEU A 40 1.65 -9.39 -11.25
N SER A 41 0.33 -9.27 -11.04
CA SER A 41 -0.43 -8.11 -11.49
C SER A 41 0.10 -6.82 -10.87
N MET A 42 0.50 -6.89 -9.60
CA MET A 42 1.05 -5.75 -8.89
C MET A 42 2.45 -5.39 -9.36
N ALA A 43 3.31 -6.39 -9.56
CA ALA A 43 4.65 -6.20 -10.11
C ALA A 43 4.61 -5.57 -11.52
N GLN A 44 3.57 -5.87 -12.32
CA GLN A 44 3.37 -5.22 -13.62
C GLN A 44 3.01 -3.73 -13.49
N ILE A 45 2.17 -3.38 -12.51
CA ILE A 45 1.85 -1.97 -12.21
C ILE A 45 3.11 -1.26 -11.70
N GLU A 46 3.88 -1.91 -10.83
CA GLU A 46 5.13 -1.37 -10.28
C GLU A 46 6.14 -1.11 -11.37
N LEU A 47 6.40 -2.07 -12.26
CA LEU A 47 7.29 -1.88 -13.40
C LEU A 47 6.86 -0.69 -14.27
N THR A 48 5.56 -0.52 -14.49
CA THR A 48 5.02 0.62 -15.24
C THR A 48 5.26 1.95 -14.52
N LEU A 49 5.18 1.98 -13.19
CA LEU A 49 5.52 3.16 -12.41
C LEU A 49 7.03 3.38 -12.38
N THR A 50 7.85 2.37 -12.13
CA THR A 50 9.32 2.49 -12.08
C THR A 50 9.92 2.93 -13.41
N ASP A 51 9.38 2.49 -14.55
CA ASP A 51 9.77 2.99 -15.87
C ASP A 51 9.47 4.49 -16.04
N GLY A 52 8.44 5.00 -15.35
CA GLY A 52 8.16 6.43 -15.23
C GLY A 52 9.02 7.15 -14.19
N ASP A 53 9.43 6.45 -13.12
CA ASP A 53 10.04 7.01 -11.93
C ASP A 53 11.39 7.70 -12.19
N TYR A 54 12.20 7.14 -13.09
CA TYR A 54 13.48 7.74 -13.50
C TYR A 54 13.32 9.15 -14.09
N ASN A 55 12.17 9.42 -14.71
CA ASN A 55 11.86 10.75 -15.24
C ASN A 55 11.20 11.64 -14.17
N VAL A 56 10.35 11.07 -13.34
CA VAL A 56 9.44 11.83 -12.45
C VAL A 56 10.11 12.25 -11.14
N THR A 57 10.93 11.39 -10.52
CA THR A 57 11.65 11.74 -9.29
C THR A 57 12.70 12.85 -9.53
N GLY A 58 13.41 12.79 -10.67
CA GLY A 58 14.33 13.85 -11.09
C GLY A 58 13.62 15.18 -11.36
N LEU A 59 12.43 15.14 -11.98
CA LEU A 59 11.59 16.32 -12.21
C LEU A 59 11.09 16.93 -10.88
N GLY A 60 10.69 16.12 -9.90
CA GLY A 60 10.25 16.61 -8.59
C GLY A 60 11.32 17.44 -7.86
N GLN A 61 12.57 16.95 -7.87
CA GLN A 61 13.70 17.70 -7.32
C GLN A 61 13.95 19.00 -8.09
N GLN A 62 13.92 18.95 -9.43
CA GLN A 62 14.08 20.15 -10.26
C GLN A 62 13.00 21.21 -9.96
N PHE A 63 11.74 20.81 -9.76
CA PHE A 63 10.67 21.74 -9.40
C PHE A 63 10.86 22.33 -8.00
N THR A 64 11.35 21.54 -7.05
CA THR A 64 11.67 22.03 -5.69
C THR A 64 12.82 23.05 -5.73
N ASP A 65 13.86 22.76 -6.53
CA ASP A 65 14.99 23.69 -6.74
C ASP A 65 14.53 24.97 -7.46
N MET A 66 13.66 24.84 -8.47
CA MET A 66 13.06 25.99 -9.15
C MET A 66 12.22 26.85 -8.20
N ALA A 67 11.42 26.23 -7.31
CA ALA A 67 10.64 26.95 -6.30
C ALA A 67 11.57 27.74 -5.37
N SER A 68 12.65 27.11 -4.91
CA SER A 68 13.66 27.73 -4.05
C SER A 68 14.33 28.92 -4.72
N HIS A 69 14.82 28.76 -5.95
CA HIS A 69 15.44 29.85 -6.70
C HIS A 69 14.45 30.98 -7.01
N LEU A 70 13.21 30.66 -7.39
CA LEU A 70 12.19 31.66 -7.67
C LEU A 70 11.81 32.45 -6.42
N ARG A 71 11.69 31.80 -5.26
CA ARG A 71 11.50 32.49 -3.96
C ARG A 71 12.61 33.49 -3.69
N GLN A 72 13.86 33.11 -3.90
CA GLN A 72 15.00 34.01 -3.71
C GLN A 72 14.95 35.20 -4.69
N VAL A 73 14.61 34.96 -5.96
CA VAL A 73 14.42 36.01 -6.97
C VAL A 73 13.28 36.96 -6.58
N ASN A 74 12.13 36.42 -6.19
CA ASN A 74 10.97 37.20 -5.74
C ASN A 74 11.30 38.05 -4.52
N LEU A 75 11.99 37.48 -3.52
CA LEU A 75 12.46 38.21 -2.33
C LEU A 75 13.42 39.34 -2.69
N TYR A 76 14.36 39.10 -3.61
CA TYR A 76 15.28 40.14 -4.07
C TYR A 76 14.52 41.28 -4.77
N LEU A 77 13.63 40.95 -5.71
CA LEU A 77 12.84 41.90 -6.49
C LEU A 77 11.89 42.72 -5.60
N ALA A 78 11.28 42.11 -4.58
CA ALA A 78 10.40 42.80 -3.64
C ALA A 78 11.13 43.86 -2.80
N ASN A 79 12.44 43.72 -2.59
CA ASN A 79 13.27 44.65 -1.84
C ASN A 79 13.87 45.78 -2.70
N GLN A 80 13.67 45.77 -4.02
CA GLN A 80 14.12 46.84 -4.91
C GLN A 80 13.05 47.94 -5.03
N PRO A 81 13.41 49.22 -4.91
CA PRO A 81 12.45 50.33 -4.88
C PRO A 81 11.70 50.56 -6.21
N ASP A 82 12.29 50.16 -7.34
CA ASP A 82 11.76 50.43 -8.69
C ASP A 82 11.21 49.17 -9.39
N THR A 83 10.94 48.08 -8.66
CA THR A 83 10.38 46.86 -9.29
C THR A 83 8.94 47.12 -9.78
N PRO A 84 8.66 46.93 -11.08
CA PRO A 84 7.30 47.04 -11.60
C PRO A 84 6.34 46.06 -10.90
N LYS A 85 5.14 46.54 -10.56
CA LYS A 85 4.11 45.74 -9.88
C LYS A 85 3.74 44.47 -10.64
N ASP A 86 3.76 44.51 -11.97
CA ASP A 86 3.47 43.35 -12.81
C ASP A 86 4.53 42.26 -12.67
N ILE A 87 5.80 42.61 -12.48
CA ILE A 87 6.88 41.63 -12.25
C ILE A 87 6.66 40.92 -10.91
N ILE A 88 6.32 41.65 -9.85
CA ILE A 88 6.00 41.06 -8.52
C ILE A 88 4.79 40.11 -8.65
N LYS A 89 3.74 40.56 -9.34
CA LYS A 89 2.53 39.75 -9.56
C LYS A 89 2.84 38.46 -10.32
N HIS A 90 3.59 38.54 -11.42
CA HIS A 90 3.98 37.35 -12.19
C HIS A 90 4.90 36.42 -11.41
N GLY A 91 5.79 36.96 -10.57
CA GLY A 91 6.64 36.18 -9.67
C GLY A 91 5.84 35.34 -8.68
N ILE A 92 4.82 35.92 -8.04
CA ILE A 92 3.92 35.20 -7.11
C ILE A 92 3.09 34.13 -7.85
N MET A 93 2.58 34.46 -9.05
CA MET A 93 1.83 33.50 -9.85
C MET A 93 2.70 32.31 -10.26
N LEU A 94 3.93 32.56 -10.69
CA LEU A 94 4.85 31.50 -11.08
C LEU A 94 5.23 30.62 -9.88
N GLU A 95 5.44 31.22 -8.69
CA GLU A 95 5.68 30.47 -7.45
C GLU A 95 4.50 29.54 -7.13
N THR A 96 3.27 30.04 -7.26
CA THR A 96 2.05 29.25 -7.04
C THR A 96 1.94 28.08 -8.02
N GLU A 97 2.25 28.28 -9.31
CA GLU A 97 2.20 27.21 -10.31
C GLU A 97 3.31 26.17 -10.10
N ILE A 98 4.51 26.60 -9.67
CA ILE A 98 5.59 25.67 -9.32
C ILE A 98 5.21 24.84 -8.10
N ASP A 99 4.64 25.46 -7.05
CA ASP A 99 4.19 24.75 -5.85
C ASP A 99 3.13 23.68 -6.19
N LYS A 100 2.19 23.97 -7.10
CA LYS A 100 1.25 22.95 -7.63
C LYS A 100 1.98 21.80 -8.31
N GLY A 101 3.02 22.11 -9.08
CA GLY A 101 3.88 21.11 -9.72
C GLY A 101 4.58 20.21 -8.69
N VAL A 102 5.19 20.82 -7.66
CA VAL A 102 5.86 20.09 -6.56
C VAL A 102 4.87 19.13 -5.88
N VAL A 103 3.67 19.60 -5.56
CA VAL A 103 2.61 18.77 -4.95
C VAL A 103 2.23 17.59 -5.84
N ALA A 104 2.11 17.78 -7.15
CA ALA A 104 1.80 16.69 -8.08
C ALA A 104 2.91 15.63 -8.14
N PHE A 105 4.18 16.04 -8.07
CA PHE A 105 5.31 15.11 -8.01
C PHE A 105 5.38 14.35 -6.68
N GLN A 106 5.06 14.99 -5.55
CA GLN A 106 4.97 14.33 -4.25
C GLN A 106 3.87 13.26 -4.22
N PHE A 107 2.72 13.52 -4.85
CA PHE A 107 1.66 12.53 -5.02
C PHE A 107 2.17 11.29 -5.76
N TYR A 108 2.95 11.48 -6.82
CA TYR A 108 3.53 10.38 -7.58
C TYR A 108 4.52 9.55 -6.76
N ASP A 109 5.48 10.19 -6.08
CA ASP A 109 6.45 9.51 -5.21
C ASP A 109 5.72 8.67 -4.15
N ARG A 110 4.72 9.25 -3.51
CA ARG A 110 3.89 8.55 -2.53
C ARG A 110 3.10 7.38 -3.13
N LEU A 111 2.54 7.53 -4.33
CA LEU A 111 1.85 6.44 -5.02
C LEU A 111 2.79 5.26 -5.27
N SER A 112 4.00 5.53 -5.75
CA SER A 112 5.04 4.53 -5.95
C SER A 112 5.39 3.79 -4.66
N GLN A 113 5.62 4.52 -3.56
CA GLN A 113 5.91 3.94 -2.24
C GLN A 113 4.77 3.06 -1.71
N ARG A 114 3.52 3.53 -1.81
CA ARG A 114 2.35 2.73 -1.37
C ARG A 114 2.20 1.45 -2.19
N LEU A 115 2.49 1.50 -3.48
CA LEU A 115 2.49 0.33 -4.34
C LEU A 115 3.54 -0.69 -3.88
N GLN A 116 4.77 -0.23 -3.63
CA GLN A 116 5.86 -1.06 -3.11
C GLN A 116 5.50 -1.75 -1.80
N HIS A 117 4.82 -1.04 -0.88
CA HIS A 117 4.35 -1.63 0.38
C HIS A 117 3.34 -2.76 0.15
N VAL A 118 2.42 -2.60 -0.80
CA VAL A 118 1.44 -3.66 -1.12
C VAL A 118 2.14 -4.86 -1.78
N VAL A 119 3.07 -4.65 -2.71
CA VAL A 119 3.88 -5.73 -3.31
C VAL A 119 4.61 -6.51 -2.22
N THR A 120 5.28 -5.80 -1.32
CA THR A 120 6.02 -6.42 -0.20
C THR A 120 5.08 -7.23 0.70
N GLY A 121 3.90 -6.68 1.03
CA GLY A 121 2.94 -7.39 1.87
C GLY A 121 2.35 -8.64 1.22
N LEU A 122 2.09 -8.60 -0.09
CA LEU A 122 1.66 -9.77 -0.85
C LEU A 122 2.76 -10.83 -0.93
N ALA A 123 4.02 -10.42 -1.14
CA ALA A 123 5.16 -11.35 -1.16
C ALA A 123 5.34 -12.07 0.18
N LEU A 124 5.27 -11.35 1.31
CA LEU A 124 5.33 -11.96 2.65
C LEU A 124 4.19 -12.94 2.90
N THR A 125 3.01 -12.65 2.35
CA THR A 125 1.85 -13.53 2.45
C THR A 125 2.01 -14.76 1.57
N GLU A 126 2.56 -14.62 0.37
CA GLU A 126 2.89 -15.72 -0.54
C GLU A 126 3.90 -16.67 0.10
N ASP A 127 4.99 -16.15 0.67
CA ASP A 127 6.01 -16.92 1.37
C ASP A 127 5.42 -17.74 2.53
N LEU A 128 4.46 -17.16 3.26
CA LEU A 128 3.77 -17.84 4.35
C LEU A 128 2.87 -18.98 3.85
N LEU A 129 2.13 -18.74 2.75
CA LEU A 129 1.20 -19.72 2.17
C LEU A 129 1.92 -20.91 1.53
N CYS A 130 3.12 -20.69 0.99
CA CYS A 130 3.98 -21.73 0.41
C CYS A 130 4.51 -22.74 1.44
N ASP A 131 4.53 -22.39 2.73
CA ASP A 131 5.04 -23.26 3.79
C ASP A 131 3.89 -23.88 4.58
N ASP A 132 3.59 -25.15 4.29
CA ASP A 132 2.52 -25.92 4.94
C ASP A 132 2.61 -25.88 6.47
N LYS A 133 3.82 -25.85 7.04
CA LYS A 133 4.01 -25.86 8.50
C LYS A 133 3.76 -24.48 9.09
N LYS A 134 4.23 -23.41 8.43
CA LYS A 134 4.04 -22.04 8.92
C LYS A 134 2.61 -21.56 8.75
N ARG A 135 1.93 -21.89 7.65
CA ARG A 135 0.54 -21.43 7.43
C ARG A 135 -0.45 -21.99 8.45
N LEU A 136 -0.15 -23.15 9.05
CA LEU A 136 -0.96 -23.74 10.12
C LEU A 136 -0.68 -23.11 11.50
N GLN A 137 0.35 -22.27 11.61
CA GLN A 137 0.75 -21.62 12.87
C GLN A 137 0.21 -20.18 12.92
N GLY A 138 -0.71 -19.93 13.84
CA GLY A 138 -1.27 -18.58 14.05
C GLY A 138 -0.22 -17.53 14.42
N GLU A 139 0.88 -17.92 15.06
CA GLU A 139 1.99 -17.00 15.40
C GLU A 139 2.70 -16.45 14.16
N GLU A 140 2.87 -17.27 13.11
CA GLU A 140 3.51 -16.84 11.86
C GLU A 140 2.63 -15.85 11.09
N TRP A 141 1.31 -16.05 11.09
CA TRP A 141 0.35 -15.06 10.58
C TRP A 141 0.45 -13.73 11.32
N LEU A 142 0.54 -13.78 12.65
CA LEU A 142 0.71 -12.59 13.48
C LEU A 142 2.04 -11.88 13.21
N ARG A 143 3.10 -12.64 12.90
CA ARG A 143 4.41 -12.10 12.50
C ARG A 143 4.31 -11.36 11.16
N VAL A 144 3.70 -11.99 10.16
CA VAL A 144 3.50 -11.38 8.83
C VAL A 144 2.64 -10.13 8.93
N GLN A 145 1.52 -10.17 9.66
CA GLN A 145 0.67 -8.99 9.89
C GLN A 145 1.43 -7.84 10.53
N LYS A 146 2.26 -8.10 11.55
CA LYS A 146 3.11 -7.09 12.19
C LYS A 146 4.14 -6.52 11.22
N GLN A 147 4.75 -7.37 10.41
CA GLN A 147 5.74 -6.96 9.42
C GLN A 147 5.11 -6.05 8.36
N ILE A 148 3.95 -6.43 7.80
CA ILE A 148 3.18 -5.60 6.86
C ILE A 148 2.80 -4.27 7.53
N LYS A 149 2.26 -4.30 8.74
CA LYS A 149 1.88 -3.07 9.45
C LYS A 149 3.07 -2.13 9.69
N SER A 150 4.28 -2.68 9.86
CA SER A 150 5.50 -1.89 10.09
C SER A 150 5.96 -1.12 8.85
N THR A 151 5.58 -1.55 7.64
CA THR A 151 5.92 -0.83 6.41
C THR A 151 5.07 0.43 6.23
N TYR A 152 3.91 0.52 6.86
CA TYR A 152 3.08 1.72 6.79
C TYR A 152 3.69 2.87 7.58
N SER A 153 3.88 4.00 6.91
CA SER A 153 4.44 5.21 7.52
C SER A 153 3.37 6.05 8.23
N LEU A 154 2.11 5.98 7.77
CA LEU A 154 1.02 6.80 8.30
C LEU A 154 0.23 6.06 9.38
N GLU A 155 -0.12 6.76 10.46
CA GLU A 155 -0.90 6.21 11.58
C GLU A 155 -2.31 5.79 11.15
N CYS A 156 -2.92 6.55 10.25
CA CYS A 156 -4.22 6.23 9.67
C CYS A 156 -4.23 4.93 8.87
N GLU A 157 -3.17 4.64 8.10
CA GLU A 157 -3.03 3.37 7.36
C GLU A 157 -2.92 2.19 8.33
N ARG A 158 -2.16 2.36 9.42
CA ARG A 158 -2.03 1.36 10.48
C ARG A 158 -3.36 1.10 11.20
N LYS A 159 -4.13 2.16 11.48
CA LYS A 159 -5.45 2.06 12.11
C LYS A 159 -6.46 1.38 11.17
N MET A 160 -6.47 1.76 9.89
CA MET A 160 -7.31 1.11 8.88
C MET A 160 -7.00 -0.39 8.78
N PHE A 161 -5.71 -0.75 8.77
CA PHE A 161 -5.27 -2.15 8.77
C PHE A 161 -5.78 -2.91 10.00
N ASP A 162 -5.68 -2.33 11.19
CA ASP A 162 -6.20 -2.95 12.42
C ASP A 162 -7.72 -3.15 12.38
N LEU A 163 -8.47 -2.15 11.88
CA LEU A 163 -9.93 -2.24 11.77
C LEU A 163 -10.35 -3.38 10.84
N VAL A 164 -9.68 -3.51 9.69
CA VAL A 164 -9.95 -4.59 8.74
C VAL A 164 -9.63 -5.95 9.36
N LEU A 165 -8.50 -6.08 10.08
CA LEU A 165 -8.16 -7.33 10.77
C LEU A 165 -9.11 -7.67 11.93
N GLN A 166 -9.76 -6.68 12.54
CA GLN A 166 -10.80 -6.87 13.56
C GLN A 166 -12.15 -7.31 12.96
N GLY A 167 -12.25 -7.44 11.64
CA GLY A 167 -13.45 -7.89 10.94
C GLY A 167 -14.34 -6.76 10.42
N MET A 168 -13.91 -5.49 10.52
CA MET A 168 -14.60 -4.40 9.84
C MET A 168 -14.51 -4.59 8.33
N PRO A 169 -15.62 -4.50 7.58
CA PRO A 169 -15.55 -4.64 6.15
C PRO A 169 -14.73 -3.50 5.54
N LEU A 170 -13.91 -3.83 4.54
CA LEU A 170 -12.94 -2.90 3.95
C LEU A 170 -13.56 -1.56 3.50
N HIS A 171 -14.77 -1.58 2.96
CA HIS A 171 -15.45 -0.37 2.49
C HIS A 171 -15.81 0.59 3.63
N GLU A 172 -16.14 0.09 4.82
CA GLU A 172 -16.41 0.91 6.02
C GLU A 172 -15.12 1.47 6.59
N ALA A 173 -14.05 0.66 6.67
CA ALA A 173 -12.74 1.12 7.11
C ALA A 173 -12.19 2.23 6.19
N LEU A 174 -12.41 2.11 4.87
CA LEU A 174 -12.09 3.15 3.89
C LEU A 174 -12.96 4.41 4.04
N ALA A 175 -14.23 4.27 4.43
CA ALA A 175 -15.08 5.42 4.69
C ALA A 175 -14.61 6.21 5.92
N LEU A 176 -14.26 5.53 7.01
CA LEU A 176 -13.67 6.15 8.20
C LEU A 176 -12.33 6.82 7.90
N TYR A 177 -11.47 6.17 7.11
CA TYR A 177 -10.23 6.76 6.63
C TYR A 177 -10.52 8.06 5.86
N ARG A 178 -11.44 8.04 4.90
CA ARG A 178 -11.81 9.24 4.13
C ARG A 178 -12.38 10.34 5.01
N ASP A 179 -13.20 10.02 6.00
CA ASP A 179 -13.81 11.00 6.91
C ASP A 179 -12.74 11.68 7.79
N GLU A 180 -11.83 10.90 8.39
CA GLU A 180 -10.75 11.43 9.22
C GLU A 180 -9.75 12.28 8.42
N HIS A 181 -9.58 12.01 7.12
CA HIS A 181 -8.66 12.73 6.23
C HIS A 181 -9.28 13.89 5.46
N LEU A 182 -10.57 13.85 5.11
CA LEU A 182 -11.24 14.93 4.37
C LEU A 182 -11.67 16.09 5.27
N TYR A 183 -11.83 15.86 6.58
CA TYR A 183 -12.23 16.90 7.54
C TYR A 183 -11.06 17.68 8.17
N ARG A 184 -9.80 17.23 8.03
CA ARG A 184 -8.62 18.09 8.29
C ARG A 184 -8.34 18.96 7.07
N LYS A 185 -9.12 20.02 6.94
CA LYS A 185 -9.10 20.91 5.76
C LYS A 185 -7.93 21.91 5.70
N ASP A 186 -7.03 21.91 6.69
CA ASP A 186 -5.91 22.87 6.78
C ASP A 186 -4.52 22.22 6.86
N ASP A 187 -4.44 20.89 6.93
CA ASP A 187 -3.18 20.18 6.71
C ASP A 187 -3.24 19.62 5.29
N ILE A 188 -2.38 20.18 4.44
CA ILE A 188 -1.91 19.56 3.22
C ILE A 188 -1.13 18.28 3.63
N GLU A 189 -1.81 17.30 4.22
CA GLU A 189 -1.47 15.89 4.08
C GLU A 189 -2.20 15.41 2.83
N LEU A 190 -1.78 16.00 1.71
CA LEU A 190 -2.16 15.67 0.35
C LEU A 190 -1.90 14.18 0.13
N PHE A 191 -2.97 13.45 -0.20
CA PHE A 191 -3.10 11.99 -0.40
C PHE A 191 -1.85 11.26 -0.87
#